data_AF-A0A536FT35-F1
#
_entry.id   AF-A0A536FT35-F1
#
_cell.length_a   1.000
_cell.length_b   1.000
_cell.length_c   1.000
_cell.angle_alpha   90.00
_cell.angle_beta   90.00
_cell.angle_gamma   90.00
#
_symmetry.space_group_name_H-M   'P 1'
#
loop_
_entity.id
_entity.type
_entity.pdbx_description
1 polymer ?
#
loop_
_entity_poly.entity_id
_entity_poly.type
_entity_poly.pdbx_seq_one_letter_code
_entity_poly.pdbx_strand_id
1 'polypeptide(L)'
;MLFFTQSGRVFQLRVHEVPERERQAKGTPINNLIDIGSNERITAVFVRPETDTEAHYMLMVTKNGYIKKTAMAEYANVRRNGLIAINLQEGDELDWVTPTSGSDEVIIATELGKAIRFSETEVRAMGRDTQGVIGIKFGKGDAVAGMATVVEGGDLLVITQRGYGKRTPLAEYPVKHRAGQGVFTLKVTDRVGKLTALRVVSDPEEEVLVISASGMVLRTPVGAISRIGRQTQGVIVMRLAPDDQVVAIAPVAGIEEGDGKE
;
A
#
# COMPACT_ATOMS: atom_id res chain seq x y z
N MET A 1 -6.28 -15.88 7.15
CA MET A 1 -5.68 -14.98 6.16
C MET A 1 -6.77 -14.48 5.23
N LEU A 2 -6.78 -13.19 4.92
CA LEU A 2 -7.68 -12.52 3.99
C LEU A 2 -6.85 -12.04 2.80
N PHE A 3 -7.33 -12.29 1.59
CA PHE A 3 -6.66 -11.89 0.34
C PHE A 3 -7.59 -10.97 -0.43
N PHE A 4 -7.21 -9.71 -0.59
CA PHE A 4 -7.94 -8.72 -1.35
C PHE A 4 -7.43 -8.68 -2.77
N THR A 5 -8.33 -8.48 -3.73
CA THR A 5 -7.99 -8.44 -5.15
C THR A 5 -8.28 -7.09 -5.77
N GLN A 6 -7.60 -6.82 -6.88
CA GLN A 6 -7.78 -5.62 -7.70
C GLN A 6 -9.22 -5.41 -8.19
N SER A 7 -10.00 -6.49 -8.33
CA SER A 7 -11.42 -6.44 -8.72
C SER A 7 -12.37 -6.07 -7.58
N GLY A 8 -11.84 -5.85 -6.37
CA GLY A 8 -12.63 -5.48 -5.20
C GLY A 8 -13.26 -6.67 -4.47
N ARG A 9 -12.66 -7.86 -4.59
CA ARG A 9 -13.09 -9.08 -3.87
C ARG A 9 -12.13 -9.42 -2.74
N VAL A 10 -12.62 -10.23 -1.81
CA VAL A 10 -11.85 -10.77 -0.69
C VAL A 10 -12.07 -12.28 -0.59
N PHE A 11 -10.99 -13.01 -0.36
CA PHE A 11 -10.95 -14.45 -0.17
C PHE A 11 -10.34 -14.78 1.19
N GLN A 12 -10.64 -15.95 1.74
CA GLN A 12 -10.08 -16.39 3.01
C GLN A 12 -9.45 -17.77 2.88
N LEU A 13 -8.29 -17.91 3.51
CA LEU A 13 -7.62 -19.17 3.78
C LEU A 13 -7.31 -19.21 5.28
N ARG A 14 -7.62 -20.31 5.95
CA ARG A 14 -7.22 -20.49 7.35
C ARG A 14 -5.71 -20.76 7.38
N VAL A 15 -5.03 -20.25 8.39
CA VAL A 15 -3.56 -20.32 8.45
C VAL A 15 -3.08 -21.79 8.42
N HIS A 16 -3.76 -22.69 9.13
CA HIS A 16 -3.45 -24.12 9.13
C HIS A 16 -3.76 -24.85 7.82
N GLU A 17 -4.44 -24.23 6.85
CA GLU A 17 -4.65 -24.79 5.51
C GLU A 17 -3.45 -24.51 4.58
N VAL A 18 -2.52 -23.64 4.98
CA VAL A 18 -1.27 -23.40 4.25
C VAL A 18 -0.37 -24.62 4.41
N PRO A 19 0.07 -25.28 3.31
CA PRO A 19 0.94 -26.45 3.41
C PRO A 19 2.29 -26.10 4.05
N GLU A 20 2.65 -26.82 5.10
CA GLU A 20 3.97 -26.69 5.72
C GLU A 20 5.06 -27.21 4.78
N ARG A 21 6.14 -26.43 4.67
CA ARG A 21 7.29 -26.69 3.80
C ARG A 21 8.55 -26.17 4.47
N GLU A 22 9.69 -26.74 4.07
CA GLU A 22 11.00 -26.24 4.49
C GLU A 22 11.24 -24.80 4.02
N ARG A 23 12.09 -24.06 4.74
CA ARG A 23 12.40 -22.65 4.47
C ARG A 23 12.88 -22.36 3.04
N GLN A 24 13.57 -23.32 2.41
CA GLN A 24 14.09 -23.17 1.04
C GLN A 24 13.09 -23.58 -0.04
N ALA A 25 11.95 -24.17 0.33
CA ALA A 25 10.94 -24.61 -0.63
C ALA A 25 10.20 -23.40 -1.22
N LYS A 26 9.80 -23.52 -2.49
CA LYS A 26 9.06 -22.46 -3.22
C LYS A 26 7.62 -22.23 -2.72
N GLY A 27 7.16 -23.02 -1.74
CA GLY A 27 5.78 -22.98 -1.26
C GLY A 27 4.77 -23.52 -2.27
N THR A 28 3.50 -23.16 -2.06
CA THR A 28 2.38 -23.52 -2.94
C THR A 28 1.83 -22.26 -3.59
N PRO A 29 1.63 -22.23 -4.92
CA PRO A 29 0.97 -21.12 -5.60
C PRO A 29 -0.39 -20.79 -4.98
N ILE A 30 -0.67 -19.50 -4.72
CA ILE A 30 -1.88 -19.08 -4.01
C ILE A 30 -3.18 -19.42 -4.75
N ASN A 31 -3.14 -19.43 -6.08
CA ASN A 31 -4.26 -19.85 -6.94
C ASN A 31 -4.66 -21.32 -6.79
N ASN A 32 -3.80 -22.15 -6.18
CA ASN A 32 -4.14 -23.54 -5.84
C ASN A 32 -4.82 -23.66 -4.47
N LEU A 33 -4.78 -22.60 -3.64
CA LEU A 33 -5.27 -22.60 -2.26
C LEU A 33 -6.60 -21.86 -2.11
N ILE A 34 -6.88 -20.89 -2.97
CA ILE A 34 -8.12 -20.11 -2.99
C ILE A 34 -8.74 -20.12 -4.39
N ASP A 35 -10.07 -20.13 -4.48
CA ASP A 35 -10.83 -20.14 -5.75
C ASP A 35 -10.84 -18.75 -6.42
N ILE A 36 -9.64 -18.27 -6.75
CA ILE A 36 -9.38 -16.99 -7.41
C ILE A 36 -9.39 -17.18 -8.94
N GLY A 37 -10.06 -16.27 -9.65
CA GLY A 37 -10.10 -16.32 -11.12
C GLY A 37 -8.73 -16.03 -11.74
N SER A 38 -8.47 -16.51 -12.96
CA SER A 38 -7.18 -16.33 -13.65
C SER A 38 -6.77 -14.86 -13.87
N ASN A 39 -7.75 -13.95 -13.89
CA ASN A 39 -7.55 -12.53 -14.13
C ASN A 39 -7.53 -11.70 -12.84
N GLU A 40 -7.56 -12.35 -11.67
CA GLU A 40 -7.54 -11.68 -10.37
C GLU A 40 -6.11 -11.56 -9.86
N ARG A 41 -5.73 -10.35 -9.46
CA ARG A 41 -4.44 -10.01 -8.88
C ARG A 41 -4.66 -9.68 -7.42
N ILE A 42 -3.91 -10.32 -6.53
CA ILE A 42 -3.94 -10.00 -5.10
C ILE A 42 -3.24 -8.66 -4.89
N THR A 43 -3.91 -7.74 -4.20
CA THR A 43 -3.39 -6.40 -3.89
C THR A 43 -3.05 -6.23 -2.42
N ALA A 44 -3.68 -7.01 -1.54
CA ALA A 44 -3.29 -7.04 -0.13
C ALA A 44 -3.57 -8.40 0.54
N VAL A 45 -2.77 -8.72 1.56
CA VAL A 45 -2.92 -9.92 2.39
C VAL A 45 -2.90 -9.54 3.86
N PHE A 46 -3.90 -9.97 4.62
CA PHE A 46 -4.00 -9.72 6.06
C PHE A 46 -4.24 -11.00 6.84
N VAL A 47 -3.51 -11.17 7.93
CA VAL A 47 -3.86 -12.19 8.93
C VAL A 47 -4.79 -11.53 9.93
N ARG A 48 -6.06 -11.95 9.93
CA ARG A 48 -7.01 -11.52 10.96
C ARG A 48 -6.57 -12.13 12.30
N PRO A 49 -6.33 -11.34 13.35
CA PRO A 49 -6.00 -11.87 14.67
C PRO A 49 -7.22 -12.56 15.29
N GLU A 50 -6.98 -13.51 16.20
CA GLU A 50 -8.06 -14.32 16.82
C GLU A 50 -8.85 -13.56 17.89
N THR A 51 -8.28 -12.50 18.47
CA THR A 51 -8.90 -11.66 19.49
C THR A 51 -9.39 -10.33 18.92
N ASP A 52 -10.31 -9.65 19.61
CA ASP A 52 -10.62 -8.25 19.31
C ASP A 52 -9.33 -7.42 19.39
N THR A 53 -9.00 -6.78 18.27
CA THR A 53 -7.76 -6.01 18.10
C THR A 53 -8.03 -4.53 18.13
N GLU A 54 -6.95 -3.75 18.28
CA GLU A 54 -6.97 -2.29 18.04
C GLU A 54 -7.46 -1.93 16.63
N ALA A 55 -7.29 -2.82 15.65
CA ALA A 55 -7.87 -2.65 14.32
C ALA A 55 -9.35 -3.04 14.31
N HIS A 56 -10.22 -2.09 13.99
CA HIS A 56 -11.68 -2.25 13.94
C HIS A 56 -12.23 -2.24 12.52
N TYR A 57 -11.48 -1.64 11.59
CA TYR A 57 -11.93 -1.44 10.22
C TYR A 57 -10.89 -1.93 9.22
N MET A 58 -11.37 -2.20 8.01
CA MET A 58 -10.56 -2.29 6.80
C MET A 58 -10.81 -1.04 5.97
N LEU A 59 -9.75 -0.28 5.75
CA LEU A 59 -9.76 0.90 4.92
C LEU A 59 -9.16 0.56 3.55
N MET A 60 -9.87 0.93 2.50
CA MET A 60 -9.57 0.56 1.12
C MET A 60 -9.46 1.82 0.27
N VAL A 61 -8.47 1.89 -0.62
CA VAL A 61 -8.29 2.98 -1.58
C VAL A 61 -8.15 2.41 -2.98
N THR A 62 -8.87 3.03 -3.92
CA THR A 62 -8.84 2.66 -5.35
C THR A 62 -7.90 3.55 -6.16
N LYS A 63 -7.53 3.11 -7.36
CA LYS A 63 -6.70 3.90 -8.29
C LYS A 63 -7.34 5.24 -8.65
N ASN A 64 -8.66 5.29 -8.76
CA ASN A 64 -9.39 6.53 -9.07
C ASN A 64 -9.64 7.44 -7.86
N GLY A 65 -9.05 7.14 -6.70
CA GLY A 65 -9.09 8.03 -5.53
C GLY A 65 -10.33 7.88 -4.66
N TYR A 66 -11.10 6.81 -4.83
CA TYR A 66 -12.15 6.44 -3.88
C TYR A 66 -11.53 5.80 -2.64
N ILE A 67 -12.14 6.08 -1.49
CA ILE A 67 -11.81 5.50 -0.19
C ILE A 67 -13.04 4.90 0.44
N LYS A 68 -12.88 3.75 1.11
CA LYS A 68 -13.97 3.05 1.78
C LYS A 68 -13.49 2.45 3.09
N LYS A 69 -14.30 2.62 4.14
CA LYS A 69 -14.10 2.00 5.45
C LYS A 69 -15.18 0.96 5.71
N THR A 70 -14.81 -0.27 6.03
CA THR A 70 -15.73 -1.36 6.35
C THR A 70 -15.33 -2.04 7.64
N ALA A 71 -16.29 -2.34 8.52
CA ALA A 71 -16.00 -3.00 9.79
C ALA A 71 -15.35 -4.37 9.55
N MET A 72 -14.34 -4.73 10.34
CA MET A 72 -13.61 -5.99 10.14
C MET A 72 -14.50 -7.22 10.32
N ALA A 73 -15.55 -7.12 11.14
CA ALA A 73 -16.56 -8.17 11.35
C ALA A 73 -17.28 -8.59 10.05
N GLU A 74 -17.40 -7.69 9.06
CA GLU A 74 -17.98 -8.00 7.75
C GLU A 74 -17.18 -9.03 6.96
N TYR A 75 -15.92 -9.27 7.33
CA TYR A 75 -15.00 -10.23 6.72
C TYR A 75 -14.78 -11.47 7.60
N ALA A 76 -15.62 -11.69 8.61
CA ALA A 76 -15.42 -12.80 9.53
C ALA A 76 -15.62 -14.18 8.90
N ASN A 77 -16.59 -14.28 7.99
CA ASN A 77 -17.00 -15.52 7.35
C ASN A 77 -16.97 -15.35 5.82
N VAL A 78 -15.76 -15.42 5.24
CA VAL A 78 -15.61 -15.38 3.79
C VAL A 78 -15.74 -16.80 3.25
N ARG A 79 -16.64 -16.98 2.29
CA ARG A 79 -16.87 -18.27 1.63
C ARG A 79 -15.70 -18.61 0.70
N ARG A 80 -15.56 -19.88 0.30
CA ARG A 80 -14.49 -20.32 -0.64
C ARG A 80 -14.44 -19.52 -1.93
N ASN A 81 -15.61 -19.22 -2.50
CA ASN A 81 -15.75 -18.40 -3.72
C ASN A 81 -15.53 -16.89 -3.49
N GLY A 82 -15.08 -16.49 -2.31
CA GLY A 82 -14.85 -15.11 -1.94
C GLY A 82 -16.12 -14.30 -1.71
N LEU A 83 -15.92 -13.04 -1.34
CA LEU A 83 -16.95 -12.05 -1.09
C LEU A 83 -16.62 -10.75 -1.82
N ILE A 84 -17.63 -9.94 -2.12
CA ILE A 84 -17.41 -8.55 -2.49
C ILE A 84 -16.82 -7.82 -1.27
N ALA A 85 -15.76 -7.03 -1.48
CA ALA A 85 -15.19 -6.12 -0.50
C ALA A 85 -15.56 -4.66 -0.80
N ILE A 86 -15.60 -4.29 -2.07
CA ILE A 86 -15.97 -2.96 -2.58
C ILE A 86 -16.58 -3.09 -3.98
N ASN A 87 -17.59 -2.27 -4.28
CA ASN A 87 -18.07 -2.12 -5.65
C ASN A 87 -17.20 -1.07 -6.35
N LEU A 88 -16.53 -1.45 -7.42
CA LEU A 88 -15.67 -0.55 -8.18
C LEU A 88 -16.46 0.20 -9.26
N GLN A 89 -15.98 1.39 -9.61
CA GLN A 89 -16.42 2.07 -10.83
C GLN A 89 -15.82 1.38 -12.05
N GLU A 90 -16.42 1.61 -13.22
CA GLU A 90 -15.88 1.11 -14.48
C GLU A 90 -14.44 1.61 -14.69
N GLY A 91 -13.52 0.68 -14.93
CA GLY A 91 -12.09 0.97 -15.12
C GLY A 91 -11.31 1.29 -13.85
N ASP A 92 -11.90 1.16 -12.66
CA ASP A 92 -11.20 1.34 -11.38
C ASP A 92 -10.65 0.01 -10.84
N GLU A 93 -9.63 0.09 -9.98
CA GLU A 93 -9.00 -1.07 -9.33
C GLU A 93 -8.76 -0.80 -7.84
N LEU A 94 -8.95 -1.81 -7.00
CA LEU A 94 -8.58 -1.78 -5.58
C LEU A 94 -7.11 -2.16 -5.39
N ASP A 95 -6.24 -1.19 -5.09
CA ASP A 95 -4.80 -1.45 -4.96
C ASP A 95 -4.29 -1.36 -3.52
N TRP A 96 -4.94 -0.60 -2.64
CA TRP A 96 -4.48 -0.46 -1.24
C TRP A 96 -5.58 -0.79 -0.27
N VAL A 97 -5.21 -1.60 0.72
CA VAL A 97 -6.07 -2.03 1.80
C VAL A 97 -5.21 -1.98 3.06
N THR A 98 -5.73 -1.45 4.16
CA THR A 98 -5.03 -1.45 5.46
C THR A 98 -6.03 -1.57 6.61
N PRO A 99 -5.72 -2.36 7.64
CA PRO A 99 -6.45 -2.34 8.90
C PRO A 99 -6.28 -0.97 9.57
N THR A 100 -7.34 -0.49 10.20
CA THR A 100 -7.33 0.79 10.93
C THR A 100 -8.16 0.73 12.22
N SER A 101 -7.83 1.59 13.17
CA SER A 101 -8.45 1.66 14.50
C SER A 101 -9.81 2.36 14.52
N GLY A 102 -10.07 3.23 13.55
CA GLY A 102 -11.20 4.16 13.53
C GLY A 102 -10.80 5.60 13.84
N SER A 103 -9.62 5.82 14.43
CA SER A 103 -9.04 7.13 14.76
C SER A 103 -7.76 7.46 13.99
N ASP A 104 -7.31 6.60 13.09
CA ASP A 104 -6.06 6.77 12.38
C ASP A 104 -6.12 7.95 11.40
N GLU A 105 -4.95 8.52 11.13
CA GLU A 105 -4.78 9.40 9.98
C GLU A 105 -4.19 8.63 8.81
N VAL A 106 -4.60 9.02 7.61
CA VAL A 106 -4.16 8.38 6.38
C VAL A 106 -3.58 9.39 5.43
N ILE A 107 -2.57 8.96 4.68
CA ILE A 107 -1.98 9.72 3.61
C ILE A 107 -2.12 8.97 2.28
N ILE A 108 -2.65 9.65 1.27
CA ILE A 108 -2.80 9.12 -0.09
C ILE A 108 -1.97 10.01 -1.00
N ALA A 109 -1.14 9.42 -1.88
CA ALA A 109 -0.41 10.17 -2.89
C ALA A 109 -0.79 9.75 -4.31
N THR A 110 -0.65 10.68 -5.24
CA THR A 110 -0.93 10.48 -6.67
C THR A 110 0.35 10.32 -7.48
N GLU A 111 0.23 9.70 -8.65
CA GLU A 111 1.31 9.50 -9.61
C GLU A 111 1.97 10.82 -10.03
N LEU A 112 1.19 11.90 -10.14
CA LEU A 112 1.69 13.24 -10.49
C LEU A 112 2.16 14.06 -9.29
N GLY A 113 2.37 13.43 -8.13
CA GLY A 113 3.10 14.03 -7.02
C GLY A 113 2.27 14.94 -6.12
N LYS A 114 0.95 14.72 -6.04
CA LYS A 114 0.10 15.26 -4.96
C LYS A 114 -0.01 14.27 -3.81
N ALA A 115 -0.23 14.76 -2.60
CA ALA A 115 -0.58 13.94 -1.45
C ALA A 115 -1.61 14.65 -0.57
N ILE A 116 -2.53 13.89 0.00
CA ILE A 116 -3.51 14.39 0.98
C ILE A 116 -3.41 13.56 2.25
N ARG A 117 -3.39 14.24 3.40
CA ARG A 117 -3.41 13.64 4.73
C ARG A 117 -4.69 14.06 5.43
N PHE A 118 -5.46 13.12 5.96
CA PHE A 118 -6.72 13.40 6.66
C PHE A 118 -7.03 12.30 7.68
N SER A 119 -7.91 12.60 8.65
CA SER A 119 -8.38 11.61 9.62
C SER A 119 -9.39 10.66 8.98
N GLU A 120 -9.27 9.36 9.24
CA GLU A 120 -10.21 8.35 8.74
C GLU A 120 -11.63 8.53 9.30
N THR A 121 -11.80 9.33 10.35
CA THR A 121 -13.10 9.68 10.92
C THR A 121 -14.00 10.40 9.91
N GLU A 122 -13.43 11.07 8.90
CA GLU A 122 -14.17 11.68 7.79
C GLU A 122 -14.79 10.65 6.83
N VAL A 123 -14.40 9.38 6.95
CA VAL A 123 -14.93 8.26 6.17
C VAL A 123 -15.84 7.43 7.08
N ARG A 124 -17.15 7.52 6.87
CA ARG A 124 -18.11 6.68 7.59
C ARG A 124 -17.92 5.20 7.24
N ALA A 125 -18.16 4.32 8.21
CA ALA A 125 -18.21 2.89 7.97
C ALA A 125 -19.39 2.55 7.05
N MET A 126 -19.17 1.66 6.08
CA MET A 126 -20.15 1.22 5.10
C MET A 126 -20.07 -0.30 4.89
N GLY A 127 -21.17 -0.87 4.43
CA GLY A 127 -21.25 -2.28 4.03
C GLY A 127 -20.36 -2.62 2.83
N ARG A 128 -20.13 -3.91 2.63
CA ARG A 128 -19.21 -4.43 1.59
C ARG A 128 -19.67 -4.16 0.15
N ASP A 129 -20.96 -4.14 -0.11
CA ASP A 129 -21.60 -3.91 -1.41
C ASP A 129 -21.81 -2.42 -1.73
N THR A 130 -20.85 -1.59 -1.36
CA THR A 130 -20.88 -0.13 -1.60
C THR A 130 -19.58 0.36 -2.24
N GLN A 131 -19.64 1.52 -2.91
CA GLN A 131 -18.53 2.07 -3.70
C GLN A 131 -17.50 2.87 -2.90
N GLY A 132 -17.82 3.31 -1.69
CA GLY A 132 -16.98 4.27 -0.97
C GLY A 132 -17.33 5.72 -1.28
N VAL A 133 -16.43 6.63 -0.89
CA VAL A 133 -16.53 8.08 -1.10
C VAL A 133 -15.20 8.61 -1.65
N ILE A 134 -15.16 9.85 -2.14
CA ILE A 134 -13.90 10.43 -2.63
C ILE A 134 -12.93 10.63 -1.45
N GLY A 135 -11.73 10.07 -1.57
CA GLY A 135 -10.61 10.26 -0.65
C GLY A 135 -9.70 11.40 -1.10
N ILE A 136 -9.33 11.42 -2.37
CA ILE A 136 -8.51 12.47 -3.00
C ILE A 136 -9.07 12.84 -4.37
N LYS A 137 -9.00 14.12 -4.76
CA LYS A 137 -9.33 14.60 -6.10
C LYS A 137 -8.06 14.88 -6.88
N PHE A 138 -8.03 14.51 -8.15
CA PHE A 138 -6.94 14.83 -9.06
C PHE A 138 -7.47 15.02 -10.49
N GLY A 139 -6.62 15.57 -11.37
CA GLY A 139 -6.96 15.85 -12.75
C GLY A 139 -6.86 14.63 -13.66
N LYS A 140 -7.22 14.79 -14.94
CA LYS A 140 -7.07 13.75 -15.96
C LYS A 140 -5.60 13.32 -16.08
N GLY A 141 -5.37 12.02 -16.27
CA GLY A 141 -4.03 11.45 -16.46
C GLY A 141 -3.22 11.23 -15.17
N ASP A 142 -3.84 11.51 -14.02
CA ASP A 142 -3.33 11.17 -12.70
C ASP A 142 -4.11 9.98 -12.13
N ALA A 143 -3.51 9.30 -11.16
CA ALA A 143 -4.10 8.19 -10.42
C ALA A 143 -3.47 8.14 -9.02
N VAL A 144 -4.09 7.43 -8.10
CA VAL A 144 -3.42 7.11 -6.83
C VAL A 144 -2.20 6.24 -7.13
N ALA A 145 -1.08 6.58 -6.51
CA ALA A 145 0.17 5.81 -6.54
C ALA A 145 0.44 5.09 -5.21
N GLY A 146 -0.25 5.49 -4.15
CA GLY A 146 -0.21 4.74 -2.90
C GLY A 146 -1.05 5.32 -1.77
N MET A 147 -1.17 4.53 -0.72
CA MET A 147 -1.78 4.91 0.55
C MET A 147 -1.00 4.31 1.72
N ALA A 148 -0.95 5.03 2.84
CA ALA A 148 -0.39 4.55 4.10
C ALA A 148 -1.13 5.16 5.30
N THR A 149 -1.11 4.46 6.43
CA THR A 149 -1.45 5.03 7.74
C THR A 149 -0.30 5.90 8.23
N VAL A 150 -0.62 7.02 8.86
CA VAL A 150 0.36 7.96 9.40
C VAL A 150 0.88 7.43 10.74
N VAL A 151 2.20 7.46 10.91
CA VAL A 151 2.86 7.14 12.17
C VAL A 151 3.53 8.41 12.70
N GLU A 152 3.31 8.73 13.97
CA GLU A 152 3.94 9.90 14.60
C GLU A 152 5.47 9.78 14.56
N GLY A 153 6.16 10.88 14.27
CA GLY A 153 7.62 10.89 14.12
C GLY A 153 8.16 10.21 12.86
N GLY A 154 7.32 9.49 12.11
CA GLY A 154 7.69 8.82 10.87
C GLY A 154 7.90 9.77 9.68
N ASP A 155 8.50 9.22 8.63
CA ASP A 155 8.71 9.86 7.34
C ASP A 155 7.88 9.16 6.25
N LEU A 156 7.40 9.93 5.28
CA LEU A 156 6.89 9.39 4.01
C LEU A 156 8.06 9.15 3.06
N LEU A 157 8.37 7.90 2.79
CA LEU A 157 9.24 7.47 1.69
C LEU A 157 8.43 7.45 0.39
N VAL A 158 8.95 8.09 -0.66
CA VAL A 158 8.41 8.02 -2.01
C VAL A 158 9.50 7.64 -2.99
N ILE A 159 9.19 6.74 -3.93
CA ILE A 159 10.07 6.32 -5.04
C ILE A 159 9.34 6.53 -6.37
N THR A 160 10.08 6.95 -7.39
CA THR A 160 9.57 7.28 -8.71
C THR A 160 9.95 6.24 -9.75
N GLN A 161 9.25 6.25 -10.88
CA GLN A 161 9.49 5.34 -12.01
C GLN A 161 10.94 5.33 -12.49
N ARG A 162 11.63 6.48 -12.45
CA ARG A 162 13.04 6.58 -12.91
C ARG A 162 14.06 6.44 -11.77
N GLY A 163 13.67 5.81 -10.67
CA GLY A 163 14.58 5.45 -9.57
C GLY A 163 15.01 6.62 -8.69
N TYR A 164 14.29 7.75 -8.73
CA TYR A 164 14.48 8.82 -7.76
C TYR A 164 13.66 8.54 -6.51
N GLY A 165 14.12 9.02 -5.37
CA GLY A 165 13.43 8.82 -4.11
C GLY A 165 13.82 9.82 -3.06
N LYS A 166 12.98 9.92 -2.04
CA LYS A 166 13.22 10.75 -0.85
C LYS A 166 12.35 10.32 0.30
N ARG A 167 12.78 10.70 1.49
CA ARG A 167 11.97 10.67 2.71
C ARG A 167 11.60 12.10 3.07
N THR A 168 10.39 12.30 3.54
CA THR A 168 9.94 13.60 4.03
C THR A 168 9.18 13.41 5.34
N PRO A 169 9.49 14.15 6.41
CA PRO A 169 8.77 14.05 7.68
C PRO A 169 7.25 14.13 7.49
N LEU A 170 6.50 13.22 8.10
CA LEU A 170 5.03 13.24 8.02
C LEU A 170 4.46 14.54 8.60
N ALA A 171 5.15 15.15 9.56
CA ALA A 171 4.83 16.47 10.11
C ALA A 171 4.82 17.60 9.06
N GLU A 172 5.54 17.47 7.94
CA GLU A 172 5.45 18.46 6.86
C GLU A 172 4.12 18.38 6.11
N TYR A 173 3.38 17.27 6.18
CA TYR A 173 2.10 17.09 5.52
C TYR A 173 0.97 17.60 6.42
N PRO A 174 0.36 18.77 6.13
CA PRO A 174 -0.72 19.29 6.93
C PRO A 174 -1.94 18.39 6.78
N VAL A 175 -2.64 18.19 7.88
CA VAL A 175 -3.97 17.58 7.86
C VAL A 175 -4.92 18.49 7.07
N LYS A 176 -5.66 17.91 6.14
CA LYS A 176 -6.68 18.54 5.31
C LYS A 176 -7.97 17.72 5.40
N HIS A 177 -9.05 18.24 4.84
CA HIS A 177 -10.26 17.44 4.61
C HIS A 177 -10.09 16.51 3.43
N ARG A 178 -10.72 15.34 3.50
CA ARG A 178 -10.78 14.41 2.37
C ARG A 178 -11.44 15.07 1.15
N ALA A 179 -11.32 14.43 0.00
CA ALA A 179 -11.83 14.92 -1.28
C ALA A 179 -11.26 16.30 -1.70
N GLY A 180 -10.15 16.73 -1.10
CA GLY A 180 -9.31 17.82 -1.58
C GLY A 180 -8.30 17.34 -2.63
N GLN A 181 -7.58 18.29 -3.23
CA GLN A 181 -6.47 18.01 -4.16
C GLN A 181 -5.13 17.72 -3.47
N GLY A 182 -5.09 17.88 -2.15
CA GLY A 182 -3.86 17.73 -1.38
C GLY A 182 -2.80 18.81 -1.66
N VAL A 183 -1.58 18.49 -1.27
CA VAL A 183 -0.38 19.32 -1.38
C VAL A 183 0.65 18.61 -2.25
N PHE A 184 1.64 19.34 -2.79
CA PHE A 184 2.73 18.69 -3.51
C PHE A 184 3.60 17.85 -2.57
N THR A 185 3.88 16.60 -2.97
CA THR A 185 4.77 15.66 -2.30
C THR A 185 6.02 15.33 -3.13
N LEU A 186 5.97 15.58 -4.44
CA LEU A 186 7.05 15.29 -5.37
C LEU A 186 6.95 16.26 -6.56
N LYS A 187 8.09 16.80 -7.00
CA LYS A 187 8.15 17.55 -8.27
C LYS A 187 8.35 16.58 -9.43
N VAL A 188 7.25 16.13 -10.02
CA VAL A 188 7.28 15.25 -11.20
C VAL A 188 7.79 16.02 -12.43
N THR A 189 8.74 15.40 -13.14
CA THR A 189 9.33 15.88 -14.40
C THR A 189 9.69 14.68 -15.26
N ASP A 190 9.91 14.86 -16.56
CA ASP A 190 10.32 13.75 -17.43
C ASP A 190 11.56 13.04 -16.90
N ARG A 191 12.52 13.77 -16.34
CA ARG A 191 13.74 13.18 -15.74
C ARG A 191 13.47 12.22 -14.57
N VAL A 192 12.46 12.53 -13.77
CA VAL A 192 12.15 11.83 -12.51
C VAL A 192 11.08 10.76 -12.70
N GLY A 193 10.19 10.95 -13.67
CA GLY A 193 9.02 10.10 -13.88
C GLY A 193 7.95 10.27 -12.80
N LYS A 194 6.86 9.50 -12.93
CA LYS A 194 5.75 9.50 -11.98
C LYS A 194 6.16 8.88 -10.65
N LEU A 195 5.41 9.20 -9.58
CA LEU A 195 5.49 8.47 -8.32
C LEU A 195 4.94 7.05 -8.56
N THR A 196 5.70 6.03 -8.18
CA THR A 196 5.31 4.61 -8.35
C THR A 196 5.03 3.93 -7.03
N ALA A 197 5.73 4.32 -5.97
CA ALA A 197 5.58 3.67 -4.69
C ALA A 197 5.74 4.66 -3.54
N LEU A 198 5.04 4.38 -2.45
CA LEU A 198 5.19 5.08 -1.19
C LEU A 198 5.07 4.14 -0.01
N ARG A 199 5.69 4.55 1.10
CA ARG A 199 5.66 3.83 2.37
C ARG A 199 5.87 4.82 3.51
N VAL A 200 5.22 4.58 4.64
CA VAL A 200 5.60 5.24 5.90
C VAL A 200 6.68 4.41 6.57
N VAL A 201 7.79 5.06 6.91
CA VAL A 201 8.96 4.46 7.55
C VAL A 201 9.27 5.25 8.81
N SER A 202 9.68 4.57 9.87
CA SER A 202 9.90 5.18 11.18
C SER A 202 11.28 4.88 11.75
N ASP A 203 11.89 3.80 11.32
CA ASP A 203 13.21 3.36 11.74
C ASP A 203 14.21 3.47 10.56
N PRO A 204 15.32 4.23 10.72
CA PRO A 204 16.33 4.36 9.69
C PRO A 204 17.07 3.05 9.36
N GLU A 205 17.06 2.06 10.26
CA GLU A 205 17.68 0.74 10.04
C GLU A 205 16.77 -0.21 9.24
N GLU A 206 15.49 0.14 9.06
CA GLU A 206 14.62 -0.59 8.13
C GLU A 206 15.25 -0.61 6.74
N GLU A 207 15.08 -1.71 6.01
CA GLU A 207 15.53 -1.80 4.63
C GLU A 207 14.35 -1.96 3.68
N VAL A 208 14.53 -1.40 2.48
CA VAL A 208 13.60 -1.53 1.38
C VAL A 208 14.29 -2.15 0.17
N LEU A 209 13.60 -3.08 -0.48
CA LEU A 209 13.95 -3.55 -1.82
C LEU A 209 13.29 -2.63 -2.83
N VAL A 210 14.06 -2.08 -3.76
CA VAL A 210 13.58 -1.36 -4.94
C VAL A 210 13.74 -2.28 -6.14
N ILE A 211 12.64 -2.52 -6.86
CA ILE A 211 12.57 -3.55 -7.89
C ILE A 211 12.23 -2.89 -9.23
N SER A 212 13.04 -3.18 -10.26
CA SER A 212 12.81 -2.71 -11.62
C SER A 212 12.04 -3.71 -12.48
N ALA A 213 11.49 -3.24 -13.59
CA ALA A 213 10.78 -4.05 -14.56
C ALA A 213 11.69 -5.11 -15.22
N SER A 214 12.98 -4.80 -15.38
CA SER A 214 13.97 -5.76 -15.89
C SER A 214 14.39 -6.84 -14.89
N GLY A 215 13.91 -6.76 -13.64
CA GLY A 215 14.21 -7.72 -12.57
C GLY A 215 15.42 -7.37 -11.72
N MET A 216 15.98 -6.16 -11.85
CA MET A 216 17.00 -5.69 -10.90
C MET A 216 16.36 -5.45 -9.52
N VAL A 217 17.02 -5.95 -8.48
CA VAL A 217 16.59 -5.76 -7.08
C VAL A 217 17.69 -5.06 -6.31
N LEU A 218 17.39 -3.89 -5.75
CA LEU A 218 18.31 -3.11 -4.94
C LEU A 218 17.83 -3.05 -3.49
N ARG A 219 18.59 -3.64 -2.56
CA ARG A 219 18.38 -3.51 -1.12
C ARG A 219 19.00 -2.21 -0.62
N THR A 220 18.21 -1.36 0.01
CA THR A 220 18.63 -0.03 0.47
C THR A 220 18.15 0.21 1.90
N PRO A 221 19.05 0.52 2.85
CA PRO A 221 18.65 1.05 4.15
C PRO A 221 17.87 2.35 3.99
N VAL A 222 16.74 2.44 4.69
CA VAL A 222 15.87 3.62 4.70
C VAL A 222 16.67 4.86 5.09
N GLY A 223 17.56 4.73 6.09
CA GLY A 223 18.49 5.76 6.56
C GLY A 223 19.37 6.37 5.45
N ALA A 224 19.74 5.58 4.45
CA ALA A 224 20.58 6.02 3.33
C ALA A 224 19.81 6.87 2.30
N ILE A 225 18.48 6.80 2.28
CA ILE A 225 17.64 7.61 1.38
C ILE A 225 17.51 9.02 1.96
N SER A 226 17.81 10.03 1.15
CA SER A 226 17.86 11.43 1.61
C SER A 226 16.52 11.89 2.19
N ARG A 227 16.61 12.50 3.38
CA ARG A 227 15.50 13.14 4.07
C ARG A 227 15.44 14.62 3.69
N ILE A 228 14.48 14.99 2.85
CA ILE A 228 14.35 16.35 2.30
C ILE A 228 12.89 16.77 2.18
N GLY A 229 12.65 18.07 2.02
CA GLY A 229 11.30 18.64 2.00
C GLY A 229 10.39 18.12 0.87
N ARG A 230 9.09 18.37 1.02
CA ARG A 230 8.06 17.84 0.12
C ARG A 230 8.23 18.21 -1.35
N GLN A 231 8.41 19.50 -1.67
CA GLN A 231 8.37 20.01 -3.04
C GLN A 231 9.71 19.88 -3.79
N THR A 232 10.33 18.71 -3.69
CA THR A 232 11.62 18.40 -4.30
C THR A 232 11.50 17.22 -5.26
N GLN A 233 12.52 17.00 -6.09
CA GLN A 233 12.58 15.87 -7.02
C GLN A 233 13.03 14.56 -6.37
N GLY A 234 13.65 14.63 -5.18
CA GLY A 234 14.38 13.51 -4.61
C GLY A 234 15.80 13.39 -5.17
N VAL A 235 16.49 12.35 -4.73
CA VAL A 235 17.82 11.95 -5.19
C VAL A 235 17.74 10.60 -5.88
N ILE A 236 18.79 10.21 -6.60
CA ILE A 236 18.85 8.88 -7.22
C ILE A 236 18.98 7.84 -6.10
N VAL A 237 18.01 6.92 -6.03
CA VAL A 237 18.05 5.73 -5.19
C VAL A 237 18.50 4.53 -6.01
N MET A 238 17.98 4.39 -7.22
CA MET A 238 18.32 3.31 -8.16
C MET A 238 18.70 3.91 -9.52
N ARG A 239 19.88 3.54 -10.03
CA ARG A 239 20.27 3.87 -11.42
C ARG A 239 19.66 2.83 -12.34
N LEU A 240 18.91 3.29 -13.33
CA LEU A 240 18.21 2.46 -14.29
C LEU A 240 18.76 2.68 -15.71
N ALA A 241 18.65 1.64 -16.54
CA ALA A 241 18.82 1.79 -17.98
C ALA A 241 17.69 2.67 -18.56
N PRO A 242 17.89 3.30 -19.74
CA PRO A 242 16.89 4.20 -20.33
C PRO A 242 15.50 3.58 -20.58
N ASP A 243 15.45 2.27 -20.79
CA ASP A 243 14.26 1.46 -21.08
C ASP A 243 13.71 0.71 -19.86
N ASP A 244 14.31 0.90 -18.69
CA ASP A 244 13.89 0.27 -17.43
C ASP A 244 13.18 1.28 -16.52
N GLN A 245 12.38 0.75 -15.60
CA GLN A 245 11.62 1.55 -14.63
C GLN A 245 11.45 0.79 -13.32
N VAL A 246 11.41 1.52 -12.21
CA VAL A 246 10.95 0.96 -10.93
C VAL A 246 9.48 0.59 -11.06
N VAL A 247 9.14 -0.62 -10.63
CA VAL A 247 7.76 -1.14 -10.63
C VAL A 247 7.24 -1.42 -9.23
N ALA A 248 8.13 -1.62 -8.24
CA ALA A 248 7.72 -1.90 -6.87
C ALA A 248 8.79 -1.51 -5.85
N ILE A 249 8.33 -1.31 -4.62
CA ILE A 249 9.16 -1.40 -3.42
C ILE A 249 8.58 -2.45 -2.49
N ALA A 250 9.45 -3.15 -1.76
CA ALA A 250 9.03 -4.09 -0.73
C ALA A 250 9.86 -3.87 0.55
N PRO A 251 9.26 -3.95 1.74
CA PRO A 251 10.06 -4.04 2.96
C PRO A 251 10.90 -5.30 2.97
N VAL A 252 12.06 -5.21 3.59
CA VAL A 252 12.75 -6.39 4.10
C VAL A 252 12.19 -6.65 5.49
N ALA A 253 11.46 -7.76 5.67
CA ALA A 253 11.14 -8.22 7.01
C ALA A 253 12.47 -8.58 7.69
N GLY A 254 12.71 -8.00 8.88
CA GLY A 254 13.81 -8.44 9.72
C GLY A 254 13.70 -9.95 9.90
N ILE A 255 14.63 -10.69 9.31
CA ILE A 255 14.81 -12.08 9.66
C ILE A 255 15.43 -11.98 11.05
N GLU A 256 14.63 -12.17 12.10
CA GLU A 256 15.22 -12.60 13.37
C GLU A 256 15.96 -13.90 13.02
N GLU A 257 17.29 -13.82 13.02
CA GLU A 257 18.11 -15.02 13.11
C GLU A 257 17.70 -15.68 14.41
N GLY A 258 16.78 -16.65 14.31
CA GLY A 258 16.51 -17.55 15.42
C GLY A 258 17.86 -18.16 15.78
N ASP A 259 18.39 -17.75 16.92
CA ASP A 259 19.55 -18.39 17.53
C ASP A 259 19.19 -19.87 17.65
N GLY A 260 19.73 -20.67 16.73
CA GLY A 260 19.68 -22.11 16.77
C GLY A 260 20.56 -22.61 17.90
N LYS A 261 20.06 -22.47 19.12
CA LYS A 261 20.45 -23.14 20.36
C LYS A 261 19.14 -23.31 21.13
N GLU A 262 18.60 -24.50 21.39
CA GLU A 262 19.17 -25.83 21.65
C GLU A 262 18.30 -26.93 21.05
#